data_AF-A0A3B9CZY3-F1
#
_entry.id   AF-A0A3B9CZY3-F1
#
_cell.length_a   1.000
_cell.length_b   1.000
_cell.length_c   1.000
_cell.angle_alpha   90.00
_cell.angle_beta   90.00
_cell.angle_gamma   90.00
#
_symmetry.space_group_name_H-M   'P 1'
#
loop_
_entity.id
_entity.type
_entity.pdbx_description
1 polymer ?
#
loop_
_entity_poly.entity_id
_entity_poly.type
_entity_poly.pdbx_seq_one_letter_code
_entity_poly.pdbx_strand_id
1 'polypeptide(L)' 'MSNDSVVFPTSYQEWRHCIEELGEISLTRTYIDSRLTELEDTSHAKTREFVKLYGNGQLQQTINWFRQAASELSG' A
#
# COMPACT_ATOMS: atom_id res chain seq x y z
N MET A 1 7.59 -5.91 -27.94
CA MET A 1 7.50 -6.88 -26.82
C MET A 1 7.40 -6.05 -25.56
N SER A 2 6.20 -5.90 -25.01
CA SER A 2 5.96 -5.07 -23.83
C SER A 2 6.70 -5.66 -22.65
N ASN A 3 7.58 -4.85 -22.06
CA ASN A 3 8.35 -5.20 -20.89
C ASN A 3 7.43 -4.91 -19.69
N ASP A 4 6.54 -5.84 -19.34
CA ASP A 4 5.78 -5.82 -18.08
C ASP A 4 6.75 -6.08 -16.91
N SER A 5 7.69 -5.16 -16.72
CA SER A 5 8.45 -5.06 -15.48
C SER A 5 7.43 -4.67 -14.43
N VAL A 6 7.10 -5.61 -13.54
CA VAL A 6 6.31 -5.33 -12.34
C VAL A 6 7.04 -4.22 -11.58
N VAL A 7 6.58 -2.98 -11.74
CA VAL A 7 7.13 -1.82 -11.04
C VAL A 7 6.63 -1.90 -9.61
N PHE A 8 7.48 -2.39 -8.71
CA PHE A 8 7.21 -2.22 -7.28
C PHE A 8 7.42 -0.75 -6.94
N PRO A 9 6.46 -0.10 -6.28
CA PRO A 9 6.64 1.29 -5.92
C PRO A 9 7.80 1.42 -4.94
N THR A 10 8.71 2.35 -5.26
CA THR A 10 9.87 2.68 -4.42
C THR A 10 9.68 4.02 -3.70
N SER A 11 8.64 4.76 -4.08
CA SER A 11 8.27 6.05 -3.49
C SER A 11 6.76 6.13 -3.19
N TYR A 12 6.38 7.07 -2.33
CA TYR A 12 4.99 7.37 -2.01
C TYR A 12 4.17 7.74 -3.25
N GLN A 13 4.74 8.53 -4.16
CA GLN A 13 4.06 8.99 -5.37
C GLN A 13 3.79 7.84 -6.33
N GLU A 14 4.77 6.95 -6.54
CA GLU A 14 4.58 5.73 -7.34
C GLU A 14 3.53 4.83 -6.72
N TRP A 15 3.61 4.60 -5.40
CA TRP A 15 2.62 3.79 -4.68
C TRP A 15 1.20 4.33 -4.83
N ARG A 16 1.04 5.65 -4.66
CA ARG A 16 -0.25 6.32 -4.78
C ARG A 16 -0.81 6.21 -6.19
N HIS A 17 0.03 6.46 -7.20
CA HIS A 17 -0.31 6.29 -8.60
C HIS A 17 -0.73 4.84 -8.92
N CYS A 18 -0.03 3.85 -8.37
CA CYS A 18 -0.41 2.44 -8.54
C CYS A 18 -1.78 2.11 -7.94
N ILE A 19 -2.18 2.76 -6.85
CA ILE A 19 -3.49 2.50 -6.21
C ILE A 19 -4.61 3.26 -6.92
N GLU A 20 -4.42 4.55 -7.16
CA GLU A 20 -5.48 5.44 -7.67
C GLU A 20 -5.67 5.29 -9.19
N GLU A 21 -4.58 5.25 -9.97
CA GLU A 21 -4.65 5.24 -11.43
C GLU A 21 -4.65 3.82 -12.00
N LEU A 22 -3.74 2.95 -11.53
CA LEU A 22 -3.68 1.56 -12.01
C LEU A 22 -4.70 0.65 -11.34
N GLY A 23 -4.98 0.91 -10.06
CA GLY A 23 -5.94 0.14 -9.27
C GLY A 23 -7.36 0.65 -9.38
N GLU A 24 -7.57 1.87 -9.89
CA GLU A 24 -8.86 2.58 -9.87
C GLU A 24 -9.47 2.69 -8.45
N ILE A 25 -8.62 2.70 -7.42
CA ILE A 25 -9.04 2.76 -6.01
C ILE A 25 -8.83 4.17 -5.47
N SER A 26 -9.92 4.83 -5.07
CA SER A 26 -9.81 6.08 -4.33
C SER A 26 -9.31 5.84 -2.90
N LEU A 27 -8.24 6.53 -2.50
CA LEU A 27 -7.70 6.53 -1.13
C LEU A 27 -8.60 7.31 -0.17
N THR A 28 -9.79 6.78 0.10
CA THR A 28 -10.72 7.35 1.09
C THR A 28 -10.27 7.01 2.50
N ARG A 29 -10.72 7.81 3.49
CA ARG A 29 -10.40 7.56 4.91
C ARG A 29 -10.78 6.13 5.35
N THR A 30 -11.99 5.69 5.01
CA THR A 30 -12.49 4.34 5.33
C THR A 30 -11.64 3.25 4.69
N TYR A 31 -11.22 3.42 3.44
CA TYR A 31 -10.34 2.46 2.77
C TYR A 31 -8.98 2.37 3.47
N ILE A 32 -8.38 3.52 3.77
CA ILE A 32 -7.07 3.61 4.43
C ILE A 32 -7.11 2.94 5.81
N ASP A 33 -8.11 3.25 6.64
CA ASP A 33 -8.23 2.69 7.99
C ASP A 33 -8.40 1.17 7.97
N SER A 34 -9.20 0.66 7.02
CA SER A 34 -9.37 -0.78 6.80
C SER A 34 -8.04 -1.44 6.41
N ARG A 35 -7.30 -0.84 5.46
CA ARG A 35 -6.01 -1.38 5.01
C ARG A 35 -4.93 -1.33 6.09
N LEU A 36 -4.88 -0.28 6.89
CA LEU A 36 -3.96 -0.19 8.03
C LEU A 36 -4.25 -1.29 9.05
N THR A 37 -5.53 -1.51 9.39
CA THR A 37 -5.94 -2.58 10.31
C THR A 37 -5.48 -3.95 9.82
N GLU A 38 -5.64 -4.26 8.53
CA GLU A 38 -5.15 -5.52 7.96
C GLU A 38 -3.61 -5.61 8.00
N LEU A 39 -2.91 -4.59 7.52
CA LEU A 39 -1.45 -4.61 7.33
C LEU A 39 -0.65 -4.55 8.64
N GLU A 40 -1.20 -3.94 9.68
CA GLU A 40 -0.58 -3.90 11.02
C GLU A 40 -0.78 -5.21 11.78
N ASP A 41 -1.79 -6.01 11.43
CA ASP A 41 -1.98 -7.35 11.98
C ASP A 41 -1.06 -8.38 11.30
N THR A 42 0.06 -8.66 11.96
CA THR A 42 1.03 -9.69 11.52
C THR A 42 0.48 -11.12 11.52
N SER A 43 -0.65 -11.36 12.20
CA SER A 43 -1.38 -12.63 12.18
C SER A 43 -2.43 -12.71 11.07
N HIS A 44 -2.65 -11.63 10.33
CA HIS A 44 -3.59 -11.61 9.22
C HIS A 44 -3.02 -12.36 8.01
N ALA A 45 -3.85 -13.20 7.38
CA ALA A 45 -3.40 -14.07 6.28
C ALA A 45 -2.85 -13.27 5.09
N LYS A 46 -3.52 -12.19 4.69
CA LYS A 46 -3.06 -11.31 3.60
C LYS A 46 -1.75 -10.61 3.93
N THR A 47 -1.52 -10.28 5.20
CA THR A 47 -0.30 -9.59 5.65
C THR A 47 0.89 -10.53 5.65
N ARG A 48 0.69 -11.79 6.09
CA ARG A 48 1.72 -12.82 5.95
C ARG A 48 2.06 -13.10 4.48
N GLU A 49 1.05 -13.17 3.61
CA GLU A 49 1.26 -13.36 2.18
C GLU A 49 2.02 -12.17 1.56
N PHE A 50 1.64 -10.95 1.93
CA PHE A 50 2.34 -9.74 1.52
C PHE A 50 3.82 -9.77 1.96
N VAL A 51 4.11 -10.10 3.21
CA VAL A 51 5.49 -10.21 3.71
C VAL A 51 6.26 -11.31 2.99
N LYS A 52 5.61 -12.43 2.64
CA LYS A 52 6.25 -13.51 1.87
C LYS A 52 6.65 -13.08 0.46
N LEU A 53 5.83 -12.25 -0.19
CA LEU A 53 6.05 -11.78 -1.56
C LEU A 53 7.02 -10.60 -1.62
N TYR A 54 6.90 -9.64 -0.70
CA TYR A 54 7.55 -8.34 -0.78
C TYR A 54 8.56 -8.07 0.36
N GLY A 55 8.56 -8.90 1.39
CA GLY A 55 9.40 -8.72 2.57
C GLY A 55 8.84 -7.72 3.59
N ASN A 56 9.43 -7.75 4.79
CA ASN A 56 8.99 -6.92 5.91
C ASN A 56 9.31 -5.42 5.68
N GLY A 57 10.40 -5.12 4.98
CA GLY A 57 10.76 -3.74 4.62
C GLY A 57 9.69 -3.06 3.77
N GLN A 58 9.18 -3.75 2.74
CA GLN A 58 8.10 -3.23 1.90
C GLN A 58 6.79 -3.08 2.67
N LEU A 59 6.49 -4.01 3.61
CA LEU A 59 5.32 -3.88 4.49
C LEU A 59 5.37 -2.58 5.29
N GLN A 60 6.51 -2.30 5.96
CA GLN A 60 6.67 -1.10 6.76
C GLN A 60 6.58 0.18 5.91
N GLN A 61 7.18 0.19 4.71
CA GLN A 61 7.05 1.32 3.78
C GLN A 61 5.60 1.54 3.36
N THR A 62 4.88 0.46 3.02
CA THR A 62 3.47 0.51 2.61
C THR A 62 2.58 1.05 3.73
N ILE A 63 2.79 0.63 4.98
CA ILE A 63 2.09 1.16 6.15
C ILE A 63 2.37 2.66 6.32
N ASN A 64 3.63 3.08 6.17
CA ASN A 64 3.99 4.50 6.27
C ASN A 64 3.32 5.35 5.17
N TRP A 65 3.21 4.83 3.94
CA TRP A 65 2.50 5.50 2.86
C TRP A 65 1.00 5.63 3.13
N PHE A 66 0.35 4.58 3.65
CA PHE A 66 -1.05 4.67 4.08
C PHE A 66 -1.23 5.71 5.19
N ARG A 67 -0.32 5.79 6.16
CA ARG A 67 -0.35 6.81 7.23
C ARG A 67 -0.15 8.23 6.70
N GLN A 68 0.73 8.40 5.71
CA GLN A 68 0.92 9.68 5.04
C GLN A 68 -0.36 10.11 4.32
N ALA A 69 -0.95 9.23 3.52
CA ALA A 69 -2.23 9.50 2.85
C ALA A 69 -3.34 9.84 3.84
N ALA A 70 -3.40 9.14 4.98
CA ALA A 70 -4.37 9.43 6.05
C ALA A 70 -4.22 10.86 6.62
N SER A 71 -2.97 11.32 6.75
CA SER A 71 -2.64 12.65 7.24
C SER A 71 -3.04 13.74 6.23
N GLU A 72 -2.83 13.49 4.94
CA GLU A 72 -3.22 14.40 3.85
C GLU A 72 -4.74 14.60 3.76
N LEU A 73 -5.55 13.60 4.14
CA LEU A 73 -7.02 13.73 4.18
C LEU A 73 -7.54 14.53 5.39
N SER A 74 -6.69 14.78 6.39
CA SER A 74 -7.08 15.42 7.64
C SER A 74 -6.72 16.92 7.69
N GLY A 75 -6.04 17.44 6.66
CA GLY A 75 -5.68 18.85 6.49
C GLY A 75 -6.55 19.53 5.43
#